data_AF-A0A2K3MAC3-F1
#
_entry.id   AF-A0A2K3MAC3-F1
#
_cell.length_a   1.000
_cell.length_b   1.000
_cell.length_c   1.000
_cell.angle_alpha   90.00
_cell.angle_beta   90.00
_cell.angle_gamma   90.00
#
_symmetry.space_group_name_H-M   'P 1'
#
loop_
_entity.id
_entity.type
_entity.pdbx_description
1 polymer ?
#
loop_
_entity_poly.entity_id
_entity_poly.type
_entity_poly.pdbx_seq_one_letter_code
_entity_poly.pdbx_strand_id
1 'polypeptide(L)'
;MDGCTMGTNTENLAQLLRTCFLKPNISPTTTMVRWNAHGGIGMILNVDGSSIGNPGISGFRGLIWNSDGAWVHDFAGNIGFSNILHAELLAVYHGLVLAWELDIKDLWCYSDYKIVIKLLSNHVNE
;
A
#
# COMPACT_ATOMS: atom_id res chain seq x y z
N MET A 1 9.67 3.01 -15.02
CA MET A 1 9.27 2.89 -13.61
C MET A 1 9.64 1.48 -13.22
N ASP A 2 10.73 1.34 -12.48
CA ASP A 2 11.29 0.04 -12.12
C ASP A 2 10.52 -0.45 -10.89
N GLY A 3 9.42 -1.17 -11.12
CA GLY A 3 8.63 -1.79 -10.06
C GLY A 3 9.33 -3.03 -9.52
N CYS A 4 9.44 -3.14 -8.20
CA CYS A 4 10.00 -4.32 -7.53
C CYS A 4 8.86 -5.14 -6.91
N THR A 5 8.88 -6.43 -7.19
CA THR A 5 7.99 -7.47 -6.67
C THR A 5 8.27 -7.78 -5.22
N MET A 6 7.22 -7.81 -4.38
CA MET A 6 7.27 -8.53 -3.10
C MET A 6 6.18 -9.60 -3.09
N GLY A 7 6.58 -10.88 -3.07
CA GLY A 7 5.71 -12.00 -2.74
C GLY A 7 5.86 -12.30 -1.25
N THR A 8 4.81 -12.16 -0.46
CA THR A 8 4.89 -12.29 1.01
C THR A 8 3.71 -13.07 1.58
N ASN A 9 3.99 -13.92 2.58
CA ASN A 9 2.97 -14.52 3.43
C ASN A 9 2.31 -13.40 4.28
N THR A 10 1.03 -13.14 4.01
CA THR A 10 0.27 -11.98 4.50
C THR A 10 0.03 -11.97 6.02
N GLU A 11 0.17 -13.12 6.69
CA GLU A 11 -0.25 -13.30 8.08
C GLU A 11 0.67 -12.57 9.08
N ASN A 12 2.00 -12.71 8.95
CA ASN A 12 2.95 -12.17 9.93
C ASN A 12 3.11 -10.64 9.86
N LEU A 13 3.09 -10.07 8.65
CA LEU A 13 3.29 -8.62 8.44
C LEU A 13 2.04 -7.82 8.86
N ALA A 14 0.85 -8.35 8.60
CA ALA A 14 -0.40 -7.72 9.01
C ALA A 14 -0.51 -7.63 10.55
N GLN A 15 -0.05 -8.66 11.26
CA GLN A 15 -0.12 -8.70 12.72
C GLN A 15 0.86 -7.71 13.38
N LEU A 16 2.08 -7.58 12.86
CA LEU A 16 3.07 -6.61 13.34
C LEU A 16 2.58 -5.16 13.18
N LEU A 17 2.02 -4.84 12.01
CA LEU A 17 1.56 -3.48 11.69
C LEU A 17 0.26 -3.08 12.41
N ARG A 18 -0.62 -4.05 12.74
CA ARG A 18 -1.86 -3.81 13.51
C ARG A 18 -1.60 -3.26 14.92
N THR A 19 -0.51 -3.67 15.55
CA THR A 19 -0.13 -3.23 16.91
C THR A 19 0.23 -1.73 16.98
N CYS A 20 0.52 -1.09 15.85
CA CYS A 20 1.13 0.24 15.84
C CYS A 20 0.16 1.39 15.51
N PHE A 21 -1.02 1.17 14.91
CA PHE A 21 -1.67 2.25 14.14
C PHE A 21 -3.21 2.42 14.26
N LEU A 22 -3.82 2.32 15.44
CA LEU A 22 -5.28 2.55 15.56
C LEU A 22 -5.69 4.03 15.72
N LYS A 23 -6.27 4.62 14.65
CA LYS A 23 -7.60 5.32 14.59
C LYS A 23 -7.89 5.95 13.20
N PRO A 24 -9.17 6.04 12.73
CA PRO A 24 -9.58 6.53 11.39
C PRO A 24 -10.02 8.03 11.42
N ASN A 25 -10.34 8.81 10.37
CA ASN A 25 -10.89 8.58 9.01
C ASN A 25 -10.79 9.90 8.16
N ILE A 26 -11.04 9.86 6.83
CA ILE A 26 -11.74 10.84 5.93
C ILE A 26 -11.27 10.70 4.45
N SER A 27 -12.22 10.72 3.51
CA SER A 27 -12.11 10.37 2.07
C SER A 27 -11.84 11.57 1.12
N PRO A 28 -10.93 11.43 0.12
CA PRO A 28 -10.80 12.31 -1.04
C PRO A 28 -11.31 11.67 -2.36
N THR A 29 -11.52 12.50 -3.39
CA THR A 29 -12.17 12.17 -4.66
C THR A 29 -11.25 11.48 -5.68
N THR A 30 -11.72 10.39 -6.32
CA THR A 30 -10.94 9.50 -7.21
C THR A 30 -11.10 9.85 -8.71
N THR A 31 -10.02 9.76 -9.52
CA THR A 31 -10.04 9.88 -10.99
C THR A 31 -9.56 8.59 -11.66
N MET A 32 -10.22 8.17 -12.75
CA MET A 32 -10.01 6.86 -13.38
C MET A 32 -8.82 6.80 -14.34
N VAL A 33 -7.88 5.87 -14.05
CA VAL A 33 -6.68 5.58 -14.86
C VAL A 33 -6.53 4.05 -14.95
N ARG A 34 -6.37 3.50 -16.16
CA ARG A 34 -6.18 2.07 -16.40
C ARG A 34 -4.71 1.76 -16.70
N TRP A 35 -4.18 0.75 -16.03
CA TRP A 35 -2.85 0.19 -16.28
C TRP A 35 -2.99 -1.13 -17.06
N ASN A 36 -2.05 -1.41 -17.97
CA ASN A 36 -2.00 -2.68 -18.70
C ASN A 36 -1.07 -3.63 -17.94
N ALA A 37 -1.61 -4.67 -17.29
CA ALA A 37 -0.76 -5.69 -16.68
C ALA A 37 -0.26 -6.66 -17.77
N HIS A 38 1.04 -6.96 -17.75
CA HIS A 38 1.67 -7.91 -18.67
C HIS A 38 1.33 -9.36 -18.29
N GLY A 39 0.08 -9.78 -18.54
CA GLY A 39 -0.33 -11.19 -18.59
C GLY A 39 -0.23 -12.00 -17.28
N GLY A 40 -0.10 -11.35 -16.12
CA GLY A 40 -0.09 -12.03 -14.82
C GLY A 40 -1.48 -12.48 -14.37
N ILE A 41 -1.54 -13.35 -13.35
CA ILE A 41 -2.78 -13.85 -12.73
C ILE A 41 -3.04 -13.21 -11.34
N GLY A 42 -2.26 -12.21 -10.97
CA GLY A 42 -2.22 -11.66 -9.62
C GLY A 42 -3.02 -10.37 -9.42
N MET A 43 -3.33 -10.07 -8.16
CA MET A 43 -3.81 -8.76 -7.73
C MET A 43 -2.62 -7.82 -7.52
N ILE A 44 -2.76 -6.56 -7.91
CA ILE A 44 -1.74 -5.54 -7.78
C ILE A 44 -2.22 -4.46 -6.82
N LEU A 45 -1.40 -4.16 -5.81
CA LEU A 45 -1.59 -3.05 -4.87
C LEU A 45 -0.57 -1.95 -5.19
N ASN A 46 -1.03 -0.79 -5.61
CA ASN A 46 -0.20 0.42 -5.72
C ASN A 46 -0.45 1.30 -4.50
N VAL A 47 0.59 1.79 -3.84
CA VAL A 47 0.49 2.67 -2.67
C VAL A 47 1.35 3.91 -2.82
N ASP A 48 0.92 4.98 -2.15
CA ASP A 48 1.57 6.29 -2.19
C ASP A 48 1.32 7.03 -0.87
N GLY A 49 2.40 7.49 -0.24
CA GLY A 49 2.38 8.32 0.95
C GLY A 49 2.75 9.76 0.60
N SER A 50 2.06 10.74 1.19
CA SER A 50 2.34 12.16 0.93
C SER A 50 2.52 12.93 2.23
N SER A 51 3.40 13.93 2.21
CA SER A 51 3.64 14.82 3.34
C SER A 51 4.08 16.22 2.89
N ILE A 52 3.41 17.25 3.38
CA ILE A 52 3.75 18.66 3.18
C ILE A 52 4.75 19.09 4.26
N GLY A 53 6.04 18.83 4.00
CA GLY A 53 7.12 18.94 4.98
C GLY A 53 7.52 17.57 5.55
N ASN A 54 8.59 17.51 6.33
CA ASN A 54 9.07 16.26 6.93
C ASN A 54 9.76 16.51 8.30
N PRO A 55 8.99 16.63 9.40
CA PRO A 55 7.55 16.34 9.51
C PRO A 55 6.64 17.48 9.01
N GLY A 56 5.38 17.15 8.69
CA GLY A 56 4.40 18.01 8.05
C GLY A 56 3.00 17.41 8.04
N ILE A 57 2.03 18.05 7.37
CA ILE A 57 0.68 17.45 7.18
C ILE A 57 0.82 16.29 6.19
N SER A 58 0.39 15.09 6.59
CA SER A 58 0.61 13.85 5.85
C SER A 58 -0.67 13.04 5.66
N GLY A 59 -0.69 12.25 4.59
CA GLY A 59 -1.76 11.32 4.26
C GLY A 59 -1.21 10.16 3.42
N PHE A 60 -2.05 9.17 3.17
CA PHE A 60 -1.71 8.01 2.35
C PHE A 60 -2.87 7.62 1.45
N ARG A 61 -2.57 6.85 0.41
CA ARG A 61 -3.56 6.23 -0.48
C ARG A 61 -3.04 4.96 -1.12
N GLY A 62 -3.96 4.19 -1.69
CA GLY A 62 -3.61 3.08 -2.55
C GLY A 62 -4.78 2.55 -3.37
N LEU A 63 -4.45 1.67 -4.30
CA LEU A 63 -5.38 1.07 -5.25
C LEU A 63 -5.03 -0.41 -5.45
N ILE A 64 -6.02 -1.27 -5.27
CA ILE A 64 -5.99 -2.67 -5.69
C ILE A 64 -6.69 -2.80 -7.04
N TRP A 65 -6.02 -3.43 -7.98
CA TRP A 65 -6.54 -3.73 -9.31
C TRP A 65 -6.07 -5.11 -9.75
N ASN A 66 -6.84 -5.76 -10.62
CA ASN A 66 -6.52 -7.09 -11.11
C ASN A 66 -5.69 -7.03 -12.40
N SER A 67 -5.22 -8.19 -12.86
CA SER A 67 -4.43 -8.30 -14.08
C SER A 67 -5.16 -7.95 -15.38
N ASP A 68 -6.49 -7.94 -15.38
CA ASP A 68 -7.27 -7.43 -16.52
C ASP A 68 -7.25 -5.90 -16.62
N GLY A 69 -6.60 -5.21 -15.68
CA GLY A 69 -6.68 -3.75 -15.58
C GLY A 69 -7.92 -3.26 -14.84
N ALA A 70 -8.72 -4.17 -14.27
CA ALA A 70 -9.97 -3.83 -13.60
C ALA A 70 -9.69 -3.36 -12.17
N TRP A 71 -10.31 -2.23 -11.83
CA TRP A 71 -10.27 -1.69 -10.48
C TRP A 71 -11.06 -2.57 -9.53
N VAL A 72 -10.43 -2.97 -8.43
CA VAL A 72 -11.06 -3.80 -7.40
C VAL A 72 -11.50 -2.95 -6.23
N HIS A 73 -10.56 -2.17 -5.65
CA HIS A 73 -10.84 -1.30 -4.50
C HIS A 73 -9.76 -0.24 -4.33
N ASP A 74 -10.11 0.97 -3.91
CA ASP A 74 -9.18 2.03 -3.53
C ASP A 74 -9.29 2.39 -2.04
N PHE A 75 -8.29 3.09 -1.51
CA PHE A 75 -8.34 3.61 -0.15
C PHE A 75 -7.49 4.87 -0.01
N ALA A 76 -7.83 5.70 0.97
CA ALA A 76 -7.06 6.86 1.36
C ALA A 76 -7.32 7.21 2.82
N GLY A 77 -6.34 7.86 3.45
CA GLY A 77 -6.46 8.31 4.83
C GLY A 77 -5.60 9.53 5.12
N ASN A 78 -6.10 10.39 6.00
CA ASN A 78 -5.34 11.49 6.58
C ASN A 78 -4.66 11.03 7.88
N ILE A 79 -3.37 11.31 8.02
CA ILE A 79 -2.57 10.97 9.21
C ILE A 79 -2.52 12.16 10.17
N GLY A 80 -2.69 13.38 9.66
CA GLY A 80 -2.42 14.61 10.40
C GLY A 80 -0.93 14.98 10.33
N PHE A 81 -0.33 15.41 11.43
CA PHE A 81 1.07 15.83 11.44
C PHE A 81 2.01 14.62 11.56
N SER A 82 2.78 14.33 10.51
CA SER A 82 3.64 13.16 10.45
C SER A 82 4.84 13.32 9.51
N ASN A 83 5.55 12.22 9.24
CA ASN A 83 6.69 12.18 8.33
C ASN A 83 6.39 11.29 7.12
N ILE A 84 7.17 11.47 6.04
CA ILE A 84 6.95 10.76 4.77
C ILE A 84 7.09 9.23 4.92
N LEU A 85 8.05 8.76 5.71
CA LEU A 85 8.26 7.32 5.92
C LEU A 85 7.04 6.68 6.59
N HIS A 86 6.45 7.36 7.58
CA HIS A 86 5.25 6.89 8.25
C HIS A 86 4.04 6.85 7.30
N ALA A 87 3.90 7.85 6.42
CA ALA A 87 2.84 7.87 5.43
C ALA A 87 2.93 6.70 4.44
N GLU A 88 4.11 6.45 3.90
CA GLU A 88 4.37 5.33 2.99
C GLU A 88 4.12 3.97 3.64
N LEU A 89 4.58 3.78 4.89
CA LEU A 89 4.34 2.54 5.63
C LEU A 89 2.85 2.32 5.94
N LEU A 90 2.10 3.39 6.27
CA LEU A 90 0.65 3.30 6.47
C LEU A 90 -0.09 2.98 5.16
N ALA A 91 0.38 3.51 4.03
CA ALA A 91 -0.15 3.17 2.73
C ALA A 91 -0.06 1.66 2.46
N VAL A 92 1.13 1.07 2.69
CA VAL A 92 1.33 -0.39 2.58
C VAL A 92 0.44 -1.14 3.58
N TYR A 93 0.45 -0.74 4.84
CA TYR A 93 -0.33 -1.41 5.89
C TYR A 93 -1.81 -1.50 5.56
N HIS A 94 -2.43 -0.36 5.23
CA HIS A 94 -3.85 -0.33 4.89
C HIS A 94 -4.16 -1.11 3.61
N GLY A 95 -3.26 -1.10 2.64
CA GLY A 95 -3.41 -1.92 1.43
C GLY A 95 -3.37 -3.42 1.73
N LEU A 96 -2.48 -3.88 2.62
CA LEU A 96 -2.42 -5.29 3.03
C LEU A 96 -3.63 -5.71 3.86
N VAL A 97 -4.10 -4.86 4.77
CA VAL A 97 -5.33 -5.10 5.53
C VAL A 97 -6.53 -5.21 4.59
N LEU A 98 -6.65 -4.31 3.62
CA LEU A 98 -7.71 -4.36 2.62
C LEU A 98 -7.64 -5.63 1.77
N ALA A 99 -6.45 -6.03 1.33
CA ALA A 99 -6.27 -7.27 0.58
C ALA A 99 -6.70 -8.51 1.40
N TRP A 100 -6.38 -8.53 2.69
CA TRP A 100 -6.83 -9.58 3.61
C TRP A 100 -8.35 -9.62 3.74
N GLU A 101 -8.99 -8.47 3.92
CA GLU A 101 -10.45 -8.36 4.04
C GLU A 101 -11.18 -8.79 2.75
N LEU A 102 -10.51 -8.69 1.60
CA LEU A 102 -11.01 -9.13 0.29
C LEU A 102 -10.66 -10.59 -0.04
N ASP A 103 -10.08 -11.36 0.89
CA ASP A 103 -9.58 -12.74 0.68
C ASP A 103 -8.58 -12.86 -0.49
N ILE A 104 -7.77 -11.81 -0.70
CA ILE A 104 -6.72 -11.81 -1.72
C ILE A 104 -5.47 -12.45 -1.15
N LYS A 105 -5.09 -13.61 -1.71
CA LYS A 105 -3.97 -14.43 -1.22
C LYS A 105 -2.64 -14.15 -1.93
N ASP A 106 -2.69 -13.71 -3.18
CA ASP A 106 -1.52 -13.36 -3.99
C ASP A 106 -1.63 -11.88 -4.40
N LEU A 107 -0.72 -11.06 -3.86
CA LEU A 107 -0.74 -9.61 -3.98
C LEU A 107 0.64 -9.07 -4.29
N TRP A 108 0.73 -8.25 -5.34
CA TRP A 108 1.94 -7.57 -5.75
C TRP A 108 1.88 -6.13 -5.31
N CYS A 109 2.65 -5.77 -4.28
CA CYS A 109 2.68 -4.42 -3.73
C CYS A 109 3.76 -3.56 -4.39
N TYR A 110 3.38 -2.40 -4.93
CA TYR A 110 4.28 -1.38 -5.48
C TYR A 110 4.17 -0.10 -4.66
N SER A 111 5.32 0.38 -4.18
CA SER A 111 5.53 1.73 -3.62
C SER A 111 6.62 2.41 -4.43
N ASP A 112 6.57 3.73 -4.57
CA ASP A 112 7.62 4.52 -5.20
C ASP A 112 8.73 4.95 -4.20
N TYR A 113 8.53 4.69 -2.90
CA TYR A 113 9.48 5.04 -1.85
C TYR A 113 10.46 3.92 -1.55
N LYS A 114 11.68 4.04 -2.10
CA LYS A 114 12.75 3.02 -2.02
C LYS A 114 13.08 2.54 -0.61
N ILE A 115 12.94 3.39 0.41
CA ILE A 115 13.25 3.01 1.80
C ILE A 115 12.21 2.00 2.30
N VAL A 116 10.94 2.17 1.99
CA VAL A 116 9.88 1.22 2.37
C VAL A 116 10.08 -0.13 1.70
N ILE A 117 10.40 -0.16 0.40
CA ILE A 117 10.73 -1.40 -0.30
C ILE A 117 11.87 -2.14 0.41
N LYS A 118 12.95 -1.43 0.77
CA LYS A 118 14.11 -2.02 1.46
C LYS A 118 13.75 -2.58 2.84
N LEU A 119 13.01 -1.81 3.65
CA LEU A 119 12.62 -2.24 4.99
C LEU A 119 11.77 -3.51 4.96
N LEU A 120 10.81 -3.58 4.03
CA LEU A 120 9.90 -4.71 3.93
C LEU A 120 10.57 -5.92 3.26
N SER A 121 11.43 -5.71 2.26
CA SER A 121 12.16 -6.81 1.59
C SER A 121 13.15 -7.50 2.54
N ASN A 122 13.77 -6.76 3.45
CA ASN A 122 14.71 -7.35 4.42
C ASN A 122 14.02 -8.25 5.44
N HIS A 123 12.75 -7.99 5.78
CA HIS A 123 11.96 -8.81 6.71
C HIS A 123 11.39 -10.09 6.09
N VAL A 124 11.36 -10.20 4.76
CA VAL A 124 10.78 -11.35 4.03
C VAL A 124 11.82 -12.44 3.75
N ASN A 125 13.11 -12.08 3.81
CA ASN A 125 14.24 -12.98 3.52
C ASN A 125 14.87 -13.60 4.78
N GLU A 126 14.18 -13.54 5.92
CA GLU A 126 14.52 -14.22 7.19
C GLU A 126 13.47 -15.28 7.50
#